data_AF-A0A0Q8ELX6-F1
#
_entry.id   AF-A0A0Q8ELX6-F1
#
_cell.length_a   1.000
_cell.length_b   1.000
_cell.length_c   1.000
_cell.angle_alpha   90.00
_cell.angle_beta   90.00
_cell.angle_gamma   90.00
#
_symmetry.space_group_name_H-M   'P 1'
#
loop_
_entity.id
_entity.type
_entity.pdbx_description
1 polymer ?
#
loop_
_entity_poly.entity_id
_entity_poly.type
_entity_poly.pdbx_seq_one_letter_code
_entity_poly.pdbx_strand_id
1 'polypeptide(L)'
;MKLSMRIRIARQRARMSQEALALNLGVTRSAVANWESVEGVLPATGRLAKLAELTSVSFEWLATGRGAVEANASANETPAVDVEMVYDELERQMLSAFRRMTRDARVLAILELEANATVGRSTERSPR
;
A
#
# COMPACT_ATOMS: atom_id res chain seq x y z
N MET A 1 -9.32 16.46 11.72
CA MET A 1 -10.18 15.37 12.26
C MET A 1 -9.53 14.81 13.53
N LYS A 2 -10.29 14.52 14.59
CA LYS A 2 -9.77 13.93 15.84
C LYS A 2 -9.57 12.40 15.71
N LEU A 3 -8.69 11.82 16.53
CA LEU A 3 -8.43 10.37 16.54
C LEU A 3 -9.69 9.56 16.86
N SER A 4 -10.50 9.99 17.83
CA SER A 4 -11.75 9.32 18.21
C SER A 4 -12.73 9.17 17.03
N MET A 5 -12.81 10.20 16.19
CA MET A 5 -13.61 10.15 14.96
C MET A 5 -13.03 9.15 13.95
N ARG A 6 -11.70 9.09 13.80
CA ARG A 6 -11.05 8.12 12.90
C ARG A 6 -11.24 6.68 13.33
N ILE A 7 -11.15 6.41 14.64
CA ILE A 7 -11.44 5.09 15.24
C ILE A 7 -12.87 4.67 14.89
N ARG A 8 -13.84 5.56 15.08
CA ARG A 8 -15.25 5.30 14.73
C ARG A 8 -15.42 5.02 13.24
N ILE A 9 -14.81 5.84 12.37
CA ILE A 9 -14.89 5.68 10.91
C ILE A 9 -14.29 4.33 10.50
N ALA A 10 -13.09 3.98 10.99
CA ALA A 10 -12.43 2.72 10.67
C ALA A 10 -13.31 1.52 11.05
N ARG A 11 -13.85 1.53 12.27
CA ARG A 11 -14.78 0.48 12.75
C ARG A 11 -16.03 0.37 11.87
N GLN A 12 -16.66 1.50 11.53
CA GLN A 12 -17.87 1.53 10.71
C GLN A 12 -17.61 1.03 9.29
N ARG A 13 -16.48 1.38 8.67
CA ARG A 13 -16.07 0.87 7.36
C ARG A 13 -15.88 -0.65 7.37
N ALA A 14 -15.31 -1.18 8.45
CA ALA A 14 -15.19 -2.61 8.69
C ALA A 14 -16.52 -3.29 9.09
N ARG A 15 -17.64 -2.54 9.16
CA ARG A 15 -18.97 -3.02 9.57
C ARG A 15 -18.99 -3.71 10.94
N MET A 16 -18.09 -3.31 11.84
CA MET A 16 -18.01 -3.88 13.19
C MET A 16 -18.85 -3.08 14.18
N SER A 17 -19.50 -3.76 15.12
CA SER A 17 -20.04 -3.11 16.32
C SER A 17 -18.90 -2.78 17.31
N GLN A 18 -19.14 -1.91 18.29
CA GLN A 18 -18.14 -1.64 19.35
C GLN A 18 -17.80 -2.91 20.15
N GLU A 19 -18.80 -3.77 20.37
CA GLU A 19 -18.62 -5.08 21.02
C GLU A 19 -17.72 -6.00 20.19
N ALA A 20 -17.99 -6.10 18.88
CA ALA A 20 -17.21 -6.93 17.98
C ALA A 20 -15.74 -6.47 17.89
N LEU A 21 -15.51 -5.16 17.77
CA LEU A 21 -14.15 -4.62 17.78
C LEU A 21 -13.44 -4.88 19.11
N ALA A 22 -14.16 -4.72 20.23
CA ALA A 22 -13.62 -4.96 21.57
C ALA A 22 -13.18 -6.43 21.75
N LEU A 23 -14.02 -7.38 21.34
CA LEU A 23 -13.73 -8.81 21.36
C LEU A 23 -12.46 -9.14 20.55
N ASN A 24 -12.34 -8.62 19.32
CA ASN A 24 -11.17 -8.85 18.47
C ASN A 24 -9.88 -8.23 19.04
N LEU A 25 -9.99 -7.12 19.78
CA LEU A 25 -8.86 -6.44 20.41
C LEU A 25 -8.52 -6.97 21.82
N GLY A 26 -9.33 -7.88 22.38
CA GLY A 26 -9.19 -8.36 23.75
C GLY A 26 -9.37 -7.24 24.79
N VAL A 27 -10.32 -6.33 24.56
CA VAL A 27 -10.68 -5.24 25.47
C VAL A 27 -12.18 -5.23 25.76
N THR A 28 -12.62 -4.37 26.68
CA THR A 28 -14.06 -4.20 26.97
C THR A 28 -14.74 -3.30 25.95
N ARG A 29 -16.04 -3.49 25.72
CA ARG A 29 -16.85 -2.59 24.88
C ARG A 29 -16.77 -1.13 25.35
N SER A 30 -16.78 -0.90 26.67
CA SER A 30 -16.65 0.45 27.24
C SER A 30 -15.32 1.12 26.91
N ALA A 31 -14.23 0.36 26.76
CA ALA A 31 -12.95 0.91 26.31
C ALA A 31 -13.07 1.48 24.89
N VAL A 32 -13.69 0.72 23.97
CA VAL A 32 -13.94 1.18 22.60
C VAL A 32 -14.87 2.39 22.58
N ALA A 33 -15.94 2.38 23.39
CA ALA A 33 -16.85 3.52 23.52
C ALA A 33 -16.14 4.79 24.00
N ASN A 34 -15.22 4.65 24.96
CA ASN A 34 -14.38 5.75 25.43
C ASN A 34 -13.45 6.25 24.32
N TRP A 35 -12.78 5.37 23.59
CA TRP A 35 -11.88 5.77 22.50
C TRP A 35 -12.59 6.55 21.39
N GLU A 36 -13.88 6.26 21.15
CA GLU A 36 -14.71 6.97 20.17
C GLU A 36 -15.38 8.25 20.72
N SER A 37 -15.26 8.52 22.02
CA SER A 37 -15.76 9.75 22.63
C SER A 37 -14.84 10.94 22.33
N VAL A 38 -15.39 12.15 22.33
CA VAL A 38 -14.62 13.39 22.10
C VAL A 38 -13.65 13.67 23.25
N GLU A 39 -14.01 13.24 24.46
CA GLU A 39 -13.28 13.48 25.72
C GLU A 39 -12.69 12.19 26.32
N GLY A 40 -12.79 11.07 25.62
CA GLY A 40 -12.37 9.78 26.17
C GLY A 40 -10.86 9.55 26.07
N VAL A 41 -10.40 8.56 26.84
CA VAL A 41 -9.00 8.11 26.85
C VAL A 41 -8.64 7.53 25.48
N LEU A 42 -7.40 7.74 25.03
CA LEU A 42 -6.92 7.22 23.74
C LEU A 42 -6.30 5.82 23.90
N PRO A 43 -6.42 4.94 22.88
CA PRO A 43 -5.75 3.65 22.90
C PRO A 43 -4.24 3.80 22.85
N ALA A 44 -3.51 2.88 23.49
CA ALA A 44 -2.07 2.76 23.31
C ALA A 44 -1.71 2.44 21.84
N THR A 45 -0.54 2.86 21.39
CA THR A 45 -0.07 2.70 20.00
C THR A 45 -0.18 1.27 19.49
N GLY A 46 0.15 0.27 20.31
CA GLY A 46 0.02 -1.14 19.93
C GLY A 46 -1.43 -1.59 19.68
N ARG A 47 -2.41 -1.03 20.39
CA ARG A 47 -3.84 -1.28 20.12
C ARG A 47 -4.29 -0.55 18.86
N LEU A 48 -3.74 0.62 18.60
CA LEU A 48 -4.02 1.39 17.40
C LEU A 48 -3.52 0.67 16.14
N ALA A 49 -2.33 0.02 16.21
CA ALA A 49 -1.80 -0.82 15.14
C ALA A 49 -2.73 -2.01 14.84
N LYS A 50 -3.13 -2.77 15.87
CA LYS A 50 -4.09 -3.87 15.70
C LYS A 50 -5.44 -3.42 15.15
N LEU A 51 -5.91 -2.24 15.56
CA LEU A 51 -7.15 -1.68 15.03
C LEU A 51 -7.03 -1.40 13.53
N ALA A 52 -5.89 -0.82 13.09
CA ALA A 52 -5.63 -0.55 11.69
C ALA A 52 -5.66 -1.83 10.85
N GLU A 53 -5.00 -2.89 11.33
CA GLU A 53 -5.02 -4.22 10.71
C GLU A 53 -6.44 -4.80 10.63
N LEU A 54 -7.17 -4.84 11.76
CA LEU A 54 -8.52 -5.42 11.83
C LEU A 54 -9.55 -4.70 10.94
N THR A 55 -9.33 -3.41 10.69
CA THR A 55 -10.26 -2.58 9.92
C THR A 55 -9.76 -2.27 8.50
N SER A 56 -8.62 -2.85 8.11
CA SER A 56 -7.97 -2.67 6.80
C SER A 56 -7.73 -1.19 6.42
N VAL A 57 -7.50 -0.33 7.42
CA VAL A 57 -7.16 1.08 7.22
C VAL A 57 -5.66 1.32 7.40
N SER A 58 -5.14 2.37 6.77
CA SER A 58 -3.75 2.79 6.98
C SER A 58 -3.52 3.20 8.44
N PHE A 59 -2.44 2.69 9.03
CA PHE A 59 -2.00 3.14 10.35
C PHE A 59 -1.64 4.63 10.35
N GLU A 60 -1.04 5.14 9.27
CA GLU A 60 -0.69 6.57 9.16
C GLU A 60 -1.95 7.43 9.24
N TRP A 61 -2.97 7.08 8.47
CA TRP A 61 -4.24 7.80 8.47
C TRP A 61 -4.90 7.70 9.84
N LEU A 62 -4.95 6.51 10.43
CA LEU A 62 -5.57 6.32 11.73
C LEU A 62 -4.86 7.11 12.84
N ALA A 63 -3.53 7.07 12.90
CA ALA A 63 -2.75 7.75 13.92
C ALA A 63 -2.72 9.27 13.74
N THR A 64 -2.47 9.74 12.51
CA THR A 64 -2.13 11.15 12.25
C THR A 64 -3.23 11.92 11.53
N GLY A 65 -4.11 11.21 10.80
CA GLY A 65 -5.10 11.81 9.90
C GLY A 65 -4.54 12.21 8.53
N ARG A 66 -3.31 11.82 8.19
CA ARG A 66 -2.68 12.04 6.87
C ARG A 66 -2.68 10.76 6.03
N GLY A 67 -2.49 10.90 4.73
CA GLY A 67 -2.40 9.78 3.80
C GLY A 67 -3.76 9.15 3.46
N ALA A 68 -3.72 8.07 2.69
CA ALA A 68 -4.92 7.36 2.25
C ALA A 68 -5.58 6.59 3.40
N VAL A 69 -6.91 6.51 3.39
CA VAL A 69 -7.68 5.79 4.42
C VAL A 69 -7.43 4.29 4.36
N GLU A 70 -7.41 3.72 3.16
CA GLU A 70 -7.26 2.28 2.96
C GLU A 70 -5.79 1.90 3.01
N ALA A 71 -5.47 0.81 3.72
CA ALA A 71 -4.10 0.30 3.76
C ALA A 71 -3.58 -0.10 2.36
N ASN A 72 -4.50 -0.45 1.45
CA ASN A 72 -4.21 -0.91 0.09
C ASN A 72 -4.54 0.12 -1.00
N ALA A 73 -4.97 1.35 -0.67
CA ALA A 73 -5.21 2.37 -1.71
C ALA A 73 -3.91 2.70 -2.48
N SER A 74 -2.75 2.56 -1.84
CA SER A 74 -1.42 2.65 -2.47
C SER A 74 -1.02 1.40 -3.26
N ALA A 75 -1.71 0.26 -3.08
CA ALA A 75 -1.40 -0.98 -3.80
C ALA A 75 -2.10 -1.06 -5.17
N ASN A 76 -3.13 -0.24 -5.42
CA ASN A 76 -3.85 -0.22 -6.69
C ASN A 76 -3.47 0.92 -7.65
N GLU A 77 -2.53 1.79 -7.26
CA GLU A 77 -1.91 2.79 -8.16
C GLU A 77 -0.38 2.87 -8.01
N THR A 78 0.25 1.78 -7.58
CA THR A 78 1.68 1.59 -7.79
C THR A 78 1.86 0.09 -8.03
N PRO A 79 2.05 -0.38 -9.28
CA PRO A 79 2.61 -1.71 -9.45
C PRO A 79 3.87 -1.73 -8.60
N ALA A 80 4.03 -2.77 -7.76
CA ALA A 80 5.28 -3.01 -7.06
C ALA A 80 6.41 -2.82 -8.06
N VAL A 81 7.06 -1.66 -8.00
CA VAL A 81 8.26 -1.39 -8.75
C VAL A 81 9.25 -2.27 -8.02
N ASP A 82 9.70 -3.36 -8.65
CA ASP A 82 11.05 -3.84 -8.39
C ASP A 82 11.93 -2.59 -8.54
N VAL A 83 12.30 -1.98 -7.42
CA VAL A 83 13.21 -0.83 -7.41
C VAL A 83 14.59 -1.41 -7.64
N GLU A 84 14.81 -1.97 -8.83
CA GLU A 84 16.10 -1.84 -9.46
C GLU A 84 16.31 -0.34 -9.63
N MET A 85 17.23 0.19 -8.85
CA MET A 85 17.68 1.56 -9.02
C MET A 85 18.32 1.64 -10.40
N VAL A 86 17.53 2.03 -11.39
CA VAL A 86 18.01 2.32 -12.75
C VAL A 86 18.97 3.50 -12.66
N TYR A 87 20.27 3.24 -12.59
CA TYR A 87 21.26 4.30 -12.42
C TYR A 87 21.47 5.12 -13.70
N ASP A 88 21.22 4.54 -14.87
CA ASP A 88 21.41 5.19 -16.16
C ASP A 88 20.28 6.19 -16.47
N GLU A 89 20.67 7.39 -16.91
CA GLU A 89 19.74 8.46 -17.28
C GLU A 89 18.94 8.08 -18.53
N LEU A 90 19.55 7.37 -19.49
CA LEU A 90 18.89 6.91 -20.70
C LEU A 90 17.80 5.88 -20.38
N GLU A 91 18.08 4.95 -19.47
CA GLU A 91 17.11 3.93 -19.05
C GLU A 91 15.95 4.54 -18.25
N ARG A 92 16.23 5.54 -17.40
CA ARG A 92 15.18 6.35 -16.74
C ARG A 92 14.29 7.07 -17.75
N GLN A 93 14.89 7.71 -18.76
CA GLN A 93 14.14 8.41 -19.80
C GLN A 93 13.28 7.45 -20.60
N MET A 94 13.82 6.29 -20.99
CA MET A 94 13.09 5.22 -21.68
C MET A 94 11.88 4.78 -20.88
N LEU A 95 12.05 4.45 -19.59
CA LEU A 95 10.95 4.03 -18.71
C LEU A 95 9.88 5.11 -18.57
N SER A 96 10.30 6.37 -18.43
CA SER A 96 9.36 7.50 -18.33
C SER A 96 8.54 7.68 -19.61
N ALA A 97 9.14 7.49 -20.78
CA ALA A 97 8.47 7.59 -22.08
C ALA A 97 7.53 6.39 -22.27
N PHE A 98 8.01 5.17 -22.01
CA PHE A 98 7.26 3.93 -22.14
C PHE A 98 5.98 3.91 -21.30
N ARG A 99 6.03 4.40 -20.05
CA ARG A 99 4.85 4.50 -19.17
C ARG A 99 3.76 5.44 -19.71
N ARG A 100 4.11 6.42 -20.53
CA ARG A 100 3.16 7.38 -21.14
C ARG A 100 2.55 6.87 -22.46
N MET A 101 3.09 5.80 -23.03
CA MET A 101 2.61 5.21 -24.29
C MET A 101 1.32 4.42 -24.11
N THR A 102 0.52 4.34 -25.19
CA THR A 102 -0.61 3.40 -25.30
C THR A 102 -0.12 1.95 -25.37
N ARG A 103 -1.02 0.98 -25.14
CA ARG A 103 -0.67 -0.45 -25.17
C ARG A 103 -0.02 -0.87 -26.49
N ASP A 104 -0.56 -0.43 -27.61
CA ASP A 104 -0.04 -0.79 -28.94
C ASP A 104 1.32 -0.17 -29.20
N ALA A 105 1.52 1.09 -28.78
CA ALA A 105 2.81 1.76 -28.88
C ALA A 105 3.88 1.10 -27.98
N ARG A 106 3.50 0.59 -26.80
CA ARG A 106 4.39 -0.19 -25.94
C ARG A 106 4.82 -1.51 -26.59
N VAL A 107 3.89 -2.21 -27.23
CA VAL A 107 4.20 -3.47 -27.94
C VAL A 107 5.21 -3.21 -29.06
N LEU A 108 5.02 -2.15 -29.85
CA LEU A 108 5.97 -1.77 -30.91
C LEU A 108 7.35 -1.38 -30.34
N ALA A 109 7.38 -0.62 -29.25
CA ALA A 109 8.62 -0.24 -28.60
C ALA A 109 9.41 -1.47 -28.08
N ILE A 110 8.73 -2.49 -27.54
CA ILE A 110 9.39 -3.74 -27.13
C ILE A 110 9.99 -4.47 -28.33
N LEU A 111 9.22 -4.62 -29.42
CA LEU A 111 9.71 -5.32 -30.62
C LEU A 111 10.96 -4.65 -31.22
N GLU A 112 10.98 -3.32 -31.25
CA GLU A 112 12.14 -2.56 -31.74
C GLU A 112 13.37 -2.73 -30.82
N LEU A 113 13.17 -2.68 -29.50
CA LEU A 113 14.25 -2.91 -28.54
C LEU A 113 14.81 -4.34 -28.64
N GLU A 114 13.95 -5.34 -28.81
CA GLU A 114 14.36 -6.74 -29.00
C GLU A 114 15.10 -6.97 -30.32
N ALA A 115 14.67 -6.32 -31.41
CA ALA A 115 15.34 -6.39 -32.70
C ALA A 115 16.77 -5.82 -32.66
N ASN A 116 17.00 -4.81 -31.81
CA ASN A 116 18.30 -4.16 -31.62
C ASN A 116 19.11 -4.73 -30.44
N ALA A 117 18.58 -5.68 -29.69
CA ALA A 117 19.31 -6.37 -28.65
C ALA A 117 20.36 -7.29 -29.31
N THR A 118 21.64 -6.90 -29.22
CA THR A 118 22.75 -7.76 -29.67
C THR A 118 22.78 -8.99 -28.78
N VAL A 119 22.34 -10.11 -29.34
CA VAL A 119 22.25 -11.41 -28.67
C VAL A 119 23.63 -11.84 -28.18
N GLY A 120 23.90 -11.66 -26.89
CA GLY A 120 24.92 -12.39 -26.16
C GLY A 120 24.50 -13.85 -25.95
N ARG A 121 24.37 -14.63 -27.03
CA ARG A 121 24.33 -16.11 -26.93
C ARG A 121 25.77 -16.61 -26.80
N SER A 122 26.36 -16.40 -25.62
CA SER A 122 27.47 -17.24 -25.17
C SER A 122 26.86 -18.57 -24.74
N THR A 123 26.72 -19.50 -25.69
CA THR A 123 26.47 -20.90 -25.35
C THR A 123 27.76 -21.44 -24.74
N GLU A 124 27.76 -21.60 -23.42
CA GLU A 124 28.69 -22.49 -22.73
C GLU A 124 28.59 -23.89 -23.35
N ARG A 125 29.53 -24.23 -24.24
CA ARG A 125 29.93 -25.61 -24.47
C ARG A 125 31.18 -25.86 -23.64
N SER A 126 30.97 -26.38 -22.43
CA SER A 126 32.04 -26.96 -21.61
C SER A 126 32.36 -28.38 -22.12
N PRO A 127 33.64 -28.78 -22.23
CA PRO A 127 34.04 -30.06 -22.80
C PRO A 127 34.02 -31.18 -21.75
N ARG A 128 33.72 -32.40 -22.20
CA ARG A 128 34.23 -33.64 -21.62
C ARG A 128 34.65 -34.57 -22.74
#